data_AF-K3X5L1-F1
#
_entry.id   AF-K3X5L1-F1
#
_cell.length_a   1.000
_cell.length_b   1.000
_cell.length_c   1.000
_cell.angle_alpha   90.00
_cell.angle_beta   90.00
_cell.angle_gamma   90.00
#
_symmetry.space_group_name_H-M   'P 1'
#
loop_
_entity.id
_entity.type
_entity.pdbx_description
1 polymer ?
#
loop_
_entity_poly.entity_id
_entity_poly.type
_entity_poly.pdbx_seq_one_letter_code
_entity_poly.pdbx_strand_id
1 'polypeptide(L)'
;MESDILVPHGLWGGDGTTTLDAIAKFLTTNNFNAVRLPLAVDAVLSNKEVTLSKIINEKKLQTSFSGKTLHYFDVLDYVLDVFAQHKILVLLDCHLLVAGTSITPLCGNKTFGAAMVVGEWGGSYETQDDQTWQKAFVKYLENKGLSWFYWCVNPNSGDTEGLLGNDWTTPRTDKISLLAGFKGSVVP
;
A
#
# COMPACT_ATOMS: atom_id res chain seq x y z
N MET A 1 6.78 1.46 -5.32
CA MET A 1 8.14 1.30 -5.84
C MET A 1 8.88 2.64 -5.82
N GLU A 2 8.91 3.27 -4.66
CA GLU A 2 9.54 4.58 -4.48
C GLU A 2 10.94 4.46 -3.84
N SER A 3 11.21 3.33 -3.19
CA SER A 3 12.48 3.04 -2.54
C SER A 3 13.55 2.58 -3.54
N ASP A 4 14.78 2.50 -3.04
CA ASP A 4 15.97 2.02 -3.76
C ASP A 4 15.87 0.57 -4.26
N ILE A 5 14.98 -0.24 -3.67
CA ILE A 5 14.75 -1.63 -4.08
C ILE A 5 13.79 -1.79 -5.27
N LEU A 6 13.16 -0.71 -5.76
CA LEU A 6 12.35 -0.66 -6.98
C LEU A 6 11.14 -1.62 -7.02
N VAL A 7 10.70 -2.09 -5.86
CA VAL A 7 9.48 -2.87 -5.66
C VAL A 7 8.58 -2.14 -4.66
N PRO A 8 7.24 -2.35 -4.62
CA PRO A 8 6.42 -1.73 -3.58
C PRO A 8 6.99 -1.99 -2.19
N HIS A 9 7.36 -0.93 -1.46
CA HIS A 9 7.91 -1.12 -0.13
C HIS A 9 6.83 -1.78 0.75
N GLY A 10 7.26 -2.70 1.60
CA GLY A 10 6.34 -3.45 2.42
C GLY A 10 5.61 -4.59 1.70
N LEU A 11 5.24 -4.57 0.41
CA LEU A 11 4.49 -5.74 -0.13
C LEU A 11 5.31 -7.04 -0.18
N TRP A 12 6.61 -6.95 0.05
CA TRP A 12 7.57 -8.06 -0.01
C TRP A 12 8.42 -8.02 1.26
N GLY A 13 8.11 -8.91 2.20
CA GLY A 13 8.71 -8.97 3.53
C GLY A 13 8.10 -10.09 4.36
N GLY A 14 8.66 -10.36 5.54
CA GLY A 14 8.20 -11.44 6.45
C GLY A 14 8.93 -12.77 6.28
N ASP A 15 8.43 -13.82 6.92
CA ASP A 15 8.87 -15.17 6.56
C ASP A 15 8.53 -15.44 5.08
N GLY A 16 9.20 -16.40 4.44
CA GLY A 16 9.12 -16.62 2.99
C GLY A 16 7.73 -17.00 2.44
N THR A 17 6.65 -16.87 3.21
CA THR A 17 5.30 -17.36 2.91
C THR A 17 4.26 -16.27 2.62
N THR A 18 4.51 -15.00 2.99
CA THR A 18 3.54 -13.92 2.75
C THR A 18 3.62 -13.41 1.32
N THR A 19 2.72 -13.88 0.46
CA THR A 19 2.61 -13.48 -0.95
C THR A 19 1.65 -12.31 -1.14
N LEU A 20 1.71 -11.63 -2.28
CA LEU A 20 0.78 -10.57 -2.66
C LEU A 20 -0.67 -11.07 -2.72
N ASP A 21 -0.88 -12.33 -3.11
CA ASP A 21 -2.19 -12.99 -3.06
C ASP A 21 -2.72 -13.11 -1.62
N ALA A 22 -1.85 -13.45 -0.67
CA ALA A 22 -2.22 -13.50 0.75
C ALA A 22 -2.58 -12.10 1.27
N ILE A 23 -1.84 -11.07 0.88
CA ILE A 23 -2.13 -9.67 1.22
C ILE A 23 -3.48 -9.26 0.61
N ALA A 24 -3.74 -9.56 -0.67
CA ALA A 24 -5.00 -9.21 -1.33
C ALA A 24 -6.21 -9.92 -0.68
N LYS A 25 -6.06 -11.18 -0.27
CA LYS A 25 -7.07 -11.91 0.52
C LYS A 25 -7.31 -11.28 1.89
N PHE A 26 -6.23 -10.88 2.57
CA PHE A 26 -6.34 -10.18 3.85
C PHE A 26 -7.15 -8.89 3.69
N LEU A 27 -6.84 -8.07 2.68
CA LEU A 27 -7.53 -6.81 2.41
C LEU A 27 -9.02 -7.01 2.12
N THR A 28 -9.36 -7.92 1.21
CA THR A 28 -10.75 -8.19 0.85
C THR A 28 -11.54 -8.78 2.03
N THR A 29 -10.94 -9.67 2.82
CA THR A 29 -11.57 -10.24 4.03
C THR A 29 -11.86 -9.16 5.09
N ASN A 30 -11.09 -8.08 5.10
CA ASN A 30 -11.25 -6.94 6.02
C ASN A 30 -11.97 -5.74 5.36
N ASN A 31 -12.74 -5.97 4.29
CA ASN A 31 -13.58 -4.97 3.60
C ASN A 31 -12.84 -3.81 2.91
N PHE A 32 -11.54 -3.97 2.63
CA PHE A 32 -10.81 -3.05 1.77
C PHE A 32 -11.02 -3.43 0.31
N ASN A 33 -11.25 -2.43 -0.54
CA ASN A 33 -11.49 -2.59 -1.98
C ASN A 33 -10.52 -1.77 -2.83
N ALA A 34 -9.59 -1.03 -2.22
CA ALA A 34 -8.66 -0.17 -2.92
C ALA A 34 -7.32 -0.07 -2.19
N VAL A 35 -6.24 0.07 -2.95
CA VAL A 35 -4.88 0.32 -2.45
C VAL A 35 -4.24 1.46 -3.24
N ARG A 36 -3.39 2.25 -2.57
CA ARG A 36 -2.53 3.22 -3.24
C ARG A 36 -1.13 2.63 -3.39
N LEU A 37 -0.57 2.75 -4.58
CA LEU A 37 0.76 2.27 -4.92
C LEU A 37 1.66 3.46 -5.30
N PRO A 38 2.58 3.87 -4.42
CA PRO A 38 3.55 4.90 -4.72
C PRO A 38 4.52 4.47 -5.83
N LEU A 39 4.84 5.34 -6.77
CA LEU A 39 5.75 5.15 -7.90
C LEU A 39 6.83 6.23 -7.91
N ALA A 40 8.04 5.87 -8.33
CA ALA A 40 9.09 6.85 -8.66
C ALA A 40 9.09 7.17 -10.16
N VAL A 41 9.09 8.45 -10.52
CA VAL A 41 9.02 8.93 -11.90
C VAL A 41 10.23 8.49 -12.71
N ASP A 42 11.44 8.60 -12.17
CA ASP A 42 12.65 8.14 -12.87
C ASP A 42 12.65 6.63 -13.15
N ALA A 43 12.12 5.82 -12.25
CA ALA A 43 12.00 4.38 -12.41
C ALA A 43 11.00 4.01 -13.52
N VAL A 44 9.89 4.75 -13.60
CA VAL A 44 8.91 4.67 -14.70
C VAL A 44 9.54 5.08 -16.03
N LEU A 45 10.26 6.21 -16.06
CA LEU A 45 10.86 6.74 -17.29
C LEU A 45 11.95 5.83 -17.86
N SER A 46 12.74 5.19 -17.01
CA SER A 46 13.86 4.34 -17.42
C SER A 46 13.57 2.84 -17.39
N ASN A 47 12.34 2.44 -17.01
CA ASN A 47 11.94 1.05 -16.79
C ASN A 47 13.04 0.23 -16.08
N LYS A 48 13.47 0.72 -14.92
CA LYS A 48 14.67 0.23 -14.25
C LYS A 48 14.65 -1.28 -14.03
N GLU A 49 15.82 -1.89 -14.13
CA GLU A 49 16.01 -3.29 -13.77
C GLU A 49 15.74 -3.50 -12.26
N VAL A 50 15.00 -4.55 -11.94
CA VAL A 50 14.67 -4.96 -10.58
C VAL A 50 15.37 -6.28 -10.28
N THR A 51 16.11 -6.32 -9.17
CA THR A 51 16.76 -7.56 -8.75
C THR A 51 15.71 -8.59 -8.26
N LEU A 52 15.73 -9.80 -8.82
CA LEU A 52 14.80 -10.89 -8.46
C LEU A 52 14.79 -11.21 -6.95
N SER A 53 15.91 -11.02 -6.25
CA SER A 53 15.99 -11.21 -4.80
C SER A 53 15.20 -10.19 -3.99
N LYS A 54 14.59 -9.17 -4.61
CA LYS A 54 13.72 -8.20 -3.92
C LYS A 54 12.25 -8.64 -3.85
N ILE A 55 11.85 -9.62 -4.66
CA ILE A 55 10.49 -10.20 -4.69
C ILE A 55 10.48 -11.62 -4.08
N ILE A 56 11.17 -11.81 -2.96
CA ILE A 56 11.51 -13.13 -2.39
C ILE A 56 10.35 -14.12 -2.23
N ASN A 57 9.15 -13.62 -1.96
CA ASN A 57 7.96 -14.42 -1.69
C ASN A 57 7.23 -14.84 -2.98
N GLU A 58 7.48 -14.16 -4.10
CA GLU A 58 6.82 -14.44 -5.38
C GLU A 58 7.56 -15.48 -6.21
N LYS A 59 7.49 -16.73 -5.76
CA LYS A 59 8.15 -17.85 -6.44
C LYS A 59 7.71 -18.02 -7.89
N LYS A 60 6.42 -17.81 -8.18
CA LYS A 60 5.88 -17.90 -9.55
C LYS A 60 6.53 -16.86 -10.47
N LEU A 61 6.60 -15.61 -10.03
CA LEU A 61 7.23 -14.53 -10.80
C LEU A 61 8.72 -14.81 -10.98
N GLN A 62 9.43 -15.21 -9.91
CA GLN A 62 10.84 -15.58 -9.99
C GLN A 62 11.12 -16.70 -11.00
N THR A 63 10.29 -17.76 -11.02
CA THR A 63 10.45 -18.85 -12.00
C THR A 63 10.21 -18.36 -13.42
N SER A 64 9.21 -17.51 -13.67
CA SER A 64 8.90 -16.99 -15.01
C SER A 64 10.01 -16.11 -15.62
N PHE A 65 10.83 -15.51 -14.75
CA PHE A 65 12.00 -14.69 -15.10
C PHE A 65 13.34 -15.40 -14.88
N SER A 66 13.36 -16.73 -14.70
CA SER A 66 14.63 -17.46 -14.60
C SER A 66 15.47 -17.30 -15.87
N GLY A 67 16.66 -16.72 -15.73
CA GLY A 67 17.55 -16.40 -16.86
C GLY A 67 17.14 -15.17 -17.69
N LYS A 68 16.18 -14.37 -17.20
CA LYS A 68 15.75 -13.11 -17.83
C LYS A 68 15.94 -11.95 -16.87
N THR A 69 16.06 -10.75 -17.42
CA THR A 69 16.03 -9.51 -16.65
C THR A 69 14.59 -9.16 -16.30
N LEU A 70 14.34 -8.88 -15.02
CA LEU A 70 13.06 -8.37 -14.53
C LEU A 70 13.12 -6.85 -14.50
N HIS A 71 12.11 -6.17 -15.04
CA HIS A 71 12.02 -4.72 -15.05
C HIS A 71 10.87 -4.19 -14.19
N TYR A 72 10.91 -2.88 -13.92
CA TYR A 72 9.96 -2.15 -13.09
C TYR A 72 8.50 -2.34 -13.56
N PHE A 73 8.23 -2.27 -14.86
CA PHE A 73 6.88 -2.50 -15.38
C PHE A 73 6.44 -3.97 -15.27
N ASP A 74 7.35 -4.94 -15.36
CA ASP A 74 6.99 -6.36 -15.15
C ASP A 74 6.49 -6.60 -13.71
N VAL A 75 7.11 -5.94 -12.74
CA VAL A 75 6.67 -5.98 -11.33
C VAL A 75 5.34 -5.25 -11.17
N LEU A 76 5.16 -4.09 -11.81
CA LEU A 76 3.91 -3.35 -11.75
C LEU A 76 2.76 -4.17 -12.32
N ASP A 77 2.94 -4.74 -13.52
CA ASP A 77 1.94 -5.58 -14.18
C ASP A 77 1.57 -6.77 -13.30
N TYR A 78 2.56 -7.44 -12.71
CA TYR A 78 2.30 -8.55 -11.77
C TYR A 78 1.45 -8.11 -10.56
N VAL A 79 1.76 -6.95 -9.97
CA VAL A 79 1.02 -6.40 -8.83
C VAL A 79 -0.42 -6.06 -9.23
N LEU A 80 -0.59 -5.41 -10.38
CA LEU A 80 -1.89 -5.03 -10.91
C LEU A 80 -2.73 -6.26 -11.24
N ASP A 81 -2.14 -7.29 -11.84
CA ASP A 81 -2.82 -8.55 -12.17
C ASP A 81 -3.33 -9.27 -10.92
N VAL A 82 -2.52 -9.34 -9.86
CA VAL A 82 -2.94 -9.95 -8.59
C VAL A 82 -4.08 -9.14 -7.98
N PHE A 83 -3.96 -7.83 -7.85
CA PHE A 83 -5.03 -7.02 -7.27
C PHE A 83 -6.31 -7.01 -8.11
N ALA A 84 -6.21 -7.07 -9.44
CA ALA A 84 -7.35 -7.19 -10.34
C ALA A 84 -8.11 -8.52 -10.12
N GLN A 85 -7.41 -9.65 -9.93
CA GLN A 85 -8.03 -10.94 -9.61
C GLN A 85 -8.85 -10.90 -8.31
N HIS A 86 -8.48 -10.00 -7.38
CA HIS A 86 -9.17 -9.79 -6.10
C HIS A 86 -10.15 -8.61 -6.12
N LYS A 87 -10.37 -7.96 -7.28
CA LYS A 87 -11.26 -6.79 -7.45
C LYS A 87 -10.88 -5.62 -6.54
N ILE A 88 -9.59 -5.40 -6.37
CA ILE A 88 -9.03 -4.25 -5.64
C ILE A 88 -8.66 -3.16 -6.66
N LEU A 89 -9.21 -1.96 -6.49
CA LEU A 89 -8.82 -0.78 -7.26
C LEU A 89 -7.41 -0.33 -6.85
N VAL A 90 -6.52 -0.12 -7.82
CA VAL A 90 -5.17 0.40 -7.56
C VAL A 90 -5.10 1.87 -7.99
N LEU A 91 -4.86 2.77 -7.04
CA LEU A 91 -4.44 4.13 -7.34
C LEU A 91 -2.92 4.16 -7.52
N LEU A 92 -2.45 4.44 -8.74
CA LEU A 92 -1.03 4.71 -8.99
C LEU A 92 -0.73 6.16 -8.62
N ASP A 93 0.16 6.35 -7.66
CA ASP A 93 0.57 7.68 -7.18
C ASP A 93 2.05 7.93 -7.52
N CYS A 94 2.34 8.94 -8.34
CA CYS A 94 3.72 9.34 -8.63
C CYS A 94 4.29 10.12 -7.44
N HIS A 95 4.86 9.39 -6.48
CA HIS A 95 5.21 9.90 -5.16
C HIS A 95 6.59 10.56 -5.10
N LEU A 96 7.55 10.13 -5.94
CA LEU A 96 8.91 10.68 -5.99
C LEU A 96 9.36 10.97 -7.42
N LEU A 97 10.19 12.01 -7.61
CA LEU A 97 10.86 12.23 -8.89
C LEU A 97 12.00 11.23 -9.12
N VAL A 98 12.75 10.90 -8.06
CA VAL A 98 13.90 9.99 -8.09
C VAL A 98 13.74 8.93 -7.00
N ALA A 99 13.77 7.66 -7.39
CA ALA A 99 13.66 6.54 -6.46
C ALA A 99 14.76 6.58 -5.38
N GLY A 100 14.39 6.27 -4.12
CA GLY A 100 15.30 6.21 -2.98
C GLY A 100 15.75 7.57 -2.43
N THR A 101 15.16 8.68 -2.89
CA THR A 101 15.43 10.03 -2.35
C THR A 101 14.38 10.48 -1.33
N SER A 102 14.69 11.50 -0.54
CA SER A 102 13.77 12.06 0.46
C SER A 102 12.51 12.65 -0.19
N ILE A 103 11.36 12.44 0.45
CA ILE A 103 10.05 12.90 -0.01
C ILE A 103 10.08 14.42 -0.20
N THR A 104 9.84 14.88 -1.43
CA THR A 104 9.65 16.30 -1.74
C THR A 104 8.15 16.60 -1.71
N PRO A 105 7.69 17.67 -1.03
CA PRO A 105 6.26 17.95 -0.92
C PRO A 105 5.65 18.25 -2.29
N LEU A 106 4.63 17.48 -2.69
CA LEU A 106 3.82 17.74 -3.87
C LEU A 106 2.47 18.36 -3.47
N CYS A 107 2.33 19.66 -3.79
CA CYS A 107 1.10 20.46 -4.00
C CYS A 107 0.27 20.95 -2.78
N GLY A 108 0.41 22.25 -2.45
CA GLY A 108 -0.49 23.38 -2.80
C GLY A 108 -1.99 23.37 -2.44
N ASN A 109 -2.37 24.30 -1.54
CA ASN A 109 -3.73 24.71 -1.14
C ASN A 109 -4.79 24.81 -2.27
N LYS A 110 -5.95 24.17 -2.07
CA LYS A 110 -7.31 24.71 -2.37
C LYS A 110 -8.44 23.80 -1.85
N THR A 111 -9.55 24.45 -1.52
CA THR A 111 -10.81 23.92 -0.96
C THR A 111 -11.61 23.13 -2.01
N PHE A 112 -12.06 21.92 -1.71
CA PHE A 112 -12.92 21.14 -2.63
C PHE A 112 -14.20 20.62 -1.96
N GLY A 113 -15.32 20.83 -2.66
CA GLY A 113 -16.49 19.97 -2.59
C GLY A 113 -16.23 18.70 -3.40
N ALA A 114 -16.34 17.55 -2.75
CA ALA A 114 -16.48 16.20 -3.32
C ALA A 114 -15.45 15.67 -4.35
N ALA A 115 -14.23 16.22 -4.42
CA ALA A 115 -13.13 15.67 -5.25
C ALA A 115 -11.83 15.54 -4.43
N MET A 116 -11.94 15.00 -3.21
CA MET A 116 -10.80 14.87 -2.31
C MET A 116 -10.70 13.44 -1.81
N VAL A 117 -9.52 12.85 -2.00
CA VAL A 117 -9.14 11.55 -1.44
C VAL A 117 -7.94 11.78 -0.55
N VAL A 118 -8.00 11.30 0.69
CA VAL A 118 -6.82 11.34 1.58
C VAL A 118 -5.85 10.26 1.11
N GLY A 119 -4.71 10.67 0.55
CA GLY A 119 -3.73 9.77 -0.04
C GLY A 119 -2.97 8.90 0.96
N GLU A 120 -2.75 9.41 2.17
CA GLU A 120 -2.12 8.70 3.29
C GLU A 120 -2.60 9.27 4.61
N TRP A 121 -2.86 8.37 5.57
CA TRP A 121 -3.03 8.70 6.98
C TRP A 121 -2.90 7.42 7.81
N GLY A 122 -2.40 7.55 9.04
CA GLY A 122 -2.23 6.42 9.95
C GLY A 122 -1.27 6.77 11.09
N GLY A 123 -1.02 5.81 11.96
CA GLY A 123 -0.16 5.93 13.13
C GLY A 123 -0.02 4.58 13.84
N SER A 124 0.94 4.48 14.76
CA SER A 124 1.23 3.22 15.47
C SER A 124 0.05 2.69 16.29
N TYR A 125 -0.86 3.58 16.70
CA TYR A 125 -2.02 3.34 17.56
C TYR A 125 -1.66 2.90 18.99
N GLU A 126 -0.40 3.06 19.37
CA GLU A 126 0.15 2.65 20.67
C GLU A 126 -0.06 3.69 21.79
N THR A 127 -0.24 4.96 21.45
CA THR A 127 -0.40 6.05 22.42
C THR A 127 -1.85 6.55 22.48
N GLN A 128 -2.25 7.08 23.63
CA GLN A 128 -3.58 7.65 23.81
C GLN A 128 -3.83 8.85 22.85
N ASP A 129 -2.81 9.65 22.59
CA ASP A 129 -2.92 10.81 21.71
C ASP A 129 -3.15 10.37 20.25
N ASP A 130 -2.41 9.38 19.77
CA ASP A 130 -2.58 8.83 18.42
C ASP A 130 -3.95 8.14 18.27
N GLN A 131 -4.38 7.35 19.26
CA GLN A 131 -5.72 6.76 19.27
C GLN A 131 -6.83 7.82 19.24
N THR A 132 -6.65 8.93 19.96
CA THR A 132 -7.62 10.03 20.02
C THR A 132 -7.70 10.74 18.67
N TRP A 133 -6.55 11.04 18.05
CA TRP A 133 -6.48 11.64 16.72
C TRP A 133 -7.12 10.75 15.65
N GLN A 134 -6.73 9.47 15.59
CA GLN A 134 -7.25 8.54 14.57
C GLN A 134 -8.76 8.34 14.68
N LYS A 135 -9.31 8.16 15.89
CA LYS A 135 -10.77 8.07 16.11
C LYS A 135 -11.50 9.34 15.66
N ALA A 136 -10.93 10.51 15.95
CA ALA A 136 -11.50 11.79 15.52
C ALA A 136 -11.48 11.92 13.99
N PHE A 137 -10.40 11.47 13.33
CA PHE A 137 -10.26 11.56 11.89
C PHE A 137 -11.16 10.56 11.15
N VAL A 138 -11.31 9.33 11.65
CA VAL A 138 -12.32 8.37 11.16
C VAL A 138 -13.71 9.00 11.17
N LYS A 139 -14.13 9.56 12.30
CA LYS A 139 -15.43 10.22 12.43
C LYS A 139 -15.59 11.39 11.46
N TYR A 140 -14.52 12.14 11.19
CA TYR A 140 -14.54 13.22 10.20
C TYR A 140 -14.75 12.68 8.78
N LEU A 141 -14.01 11.64 8.39
CA LEU A 141 -14.11 11.00 7.08
C LEU A 141 -15.51 10.41 6.84
N GLU A 142 -16.07 9.72 7.84
CA GLU A 142 -17.44 9.18 7.78
C GLU A 142 -18.48 10.29 7.60
N ASN A 143 -18.44 11.33 8.44
CA ASN A 143 -19.41 12.44 8.39
C ASN A 143 -19.38 13.21 7.07
N LYS A 144 -18.22 13.22 6.39
CA LYS A 144 -18.03 13.92 5.12
C LYS A 144 -18.17 13.01 3.90
N GLY A 145 -18.24 11.69 4.09
CA GLY A 145 -18.25 10.71 3.00
C GLY A 145 -16.98 10.78 2.14
N LEU A 146 -15.82 11.05 2.76
CA LEU A 146 -14.56 11.18 2.03
C LEU A 146 -13.89 9.82 1.81
N SER A 147 -13.36 9.60 0.61
CA SER A 147 -12.51 8.44 0.31
C SER A 147 -11.10 8.64 0.85
N TRP A 148 -10.40 7.54 1.14
CA TRP A 148 -9.10 7.57 1.77
C TRP A 148 -8.29 6.29 1.49
N PHE A 149 -6.97 6.36 1.69
CA PHE A 149 -6.06 5.23 1.73
C PHE A 149 -5.29 5.24 3.06
N TYR A 150 -5.39 4.15 3.83
CA TYR A 150 -4.73 4.03 5.13
C TYR A 150 -3.28 3.62 4.95
N TRP A 151 -2.38 4.30 5.64
CA TRP A 151 -0.98 3.97 5.71
C TRP A 151 -0.69 3.22 7.02
N CYS A 152 -0.31 1.95 7.00
CA CYS A 152 -0.19 1.09 5.82
C CYS A 152 -0.62 -0.33 6.11
N VAL A 153 -0.63 -1.19 5.08
CA VAL A 153 -0.93 -2.62 5.26
C VAL A 153 0.21 -3.31 6.03
N ASN A 154 1.43 -2.87 5.79
CA ASN A 154 2.67 -3.57 6.10
C ASN A 154 3.18 -3.23 7.51
N PRO A 155 3.62 -4.20 8.32
CA PRO A 155 4.04 -3.94 9.70
C PRO A 155 5.33 -3.10 9.81
N ASN A 156 6.13 -3.02 8.75
CA ASN A 156 7.50 -2.52 8.78
C ASN A 156 7.65 -1.01 8.47
N SER A 157 6.57 -0.23 8.55
CA SER A 157 6.69 1.23 8.63
C SER A 157 7.14 1.62 10.04
N GLY A 158 8.30 2.28 10.15
CA GLY A 158 8.94 2.56 11.44
C GLY A 158 8.21 3.57 12.34
N ASP A 159 7.30 4.35 11.78
CA ASP A 159 6.55 5.42 12.45
C ASP A 159 5.06 5.11 12.60
N THR A 160 4.47 4.31 11.71
CA THR A 160 3.03 4.00 11.73
C THR A 160 2.70 2.53 11.99
N GLU A 161 3.68 1.63 11.87
CA GLU A 161 3.47 0.20 11.78
C GLU A 161 2.43 -0.14 10.68
N GLY A 162 1.64 -1.22 10.82
CA GLY A 162 0.67 -1.60 9.80
C GLY A 162 -0.60 -2.24 10.33
N LEU A 163 -1.45 -2.65 9.40
CA LEU A 163 -2.65 -3.46 9.65
C LEU A 163 -2.33 -4.94 9.95
N LEU A 164 -1.15 -5.40 9.54
CA LEU A 164 -0.59 -6.69 9.90
C LEU A 164 0.42 -6.54 11.05
N GLY A 165 0.59 -7.61 11.83
CA GLY A 165 1.64 -7.75 12.83
C GLY A 165 2.99 -8.11 12.19
N ASN A 166 4.05 -8.12 12.99
CA ASN A 166 5.43 -8.35 12.53
C ASN A 166 5.66 -9.72 11.87
N ASP A 167 4.74 -10.66 12.06
CA ASP A 167 4.72 -11.98 11.40
C ASP A 167 4.08 -11.95 10.01
N TRP A 168 3.65 -10.76 9.53
CA TRP A 168 3.04 -10.54 8.23
C TRP A 168 1.73 -11.29 7.98
N THR A 169 1.17 -11.91 9.01
CA THR A 169 0.02 -12.81 8.90
C THR A 169 -1.05 -12.52 9.93
N THR A 170 -0.68 -12.10 11.14
CA THR A 170 -1.62 -11.78 12.23
C THR A 170 -2.20 -10.38 12.04
N PRO A 171 -3.54 -10.21 11.96
CA PRO A 171 -4.17 -8.89 11.89
C PRO A 171 -3.99 -8.07 13.19
N ARG A 172 -3.73 -6.78 13.07
CA ARG A 172 -3.81 -5.79 14.17
C ARG A 172 -5.26 -5.43 14.44
N THR A 173 -5.90 -6.21 15.32
CA THR A 173 -7.34 -6.12 15.60
C THR A 173 -7.78 -4.77 16.12
N ASP A 174 -6.92 -4.04 16.81
CA ASP A 174 -7.12 -2.67 17.29
C ASP A 174 -7.29 -1.67 16.13
N LYS A 175 -6.41 -1.70 15.13
CA LYS A 175 -6.48 -0.85 13.93
C LYS A 175 -7.60 -1.30 12.98
N ILE A 176 -7.81 -2.60 12.83
CA ILE A 176 -8.93 -3.12 12.01
C ILE A 176 -10.27 -2.70 12.61
N SER A 177 -10.43 -2.77 13.95
CA SER A 177 -11.67 -2.33 14.62
C SER A 177 -11.92 -0.84 14.47
N LEU A 178 -10.87 -0.01 14.47
CA LEU A 178 -10.97 1.42 14.20
C LEU A 178 -11.56 1.70 12.80
N LEU A 179 -11.18 0.90 11.80
CA LEU A 179 -11.58 1.09 10.39
C LEU A 179 -12.87 0.35 10.01
N ALA A 180 -13.38 -0.53 10.87
CA ALA A 180 -14.52 -1.42 10.58
C ALA A 180 -15.85 -0.69 10.28
N GLY A 181 -15.95 0.60 10.60
CA GLY A 181 -17.10 1.45 10.24
C GLY A 181 -17.21 1.72 8.73
N PHE A 182 -16.09 1.63 8.00
CA PHE A 182 -16.07 1.78 6.55
C PHE A 182 -16.30 0.45 5.85
N LYS A 183 -17.02 0.49 4.73
CA LYS A 183 -17.21 -0.67 3.85
C LYS A 183 -16.81 -0.29 2.44
N GLY A 184 -15.80 -1.00 1.90
CA GLY A 184 -15.49 -0.91 0.48
C GLY A 184 -16.70 -1.29 -0.37
N SER A 185 -16.98 -0.50 -1.40
CA SER A 185 -17.90 -0.87 -2.45
C SER A 185 -17.26 -1.87 -3.41
N VAL A 186 -18.07 -2.68 -4.10
CA VAL A 186 -17.52 -3.56 -5.14
C VAL A 186 -16.95 -2.70 -6.26
N VAL A 187 -15.70 -2.96 -6.64
CA VAL A 187 -15.08 -2.36 -7.83
C VAL A 187 -15.56 -3.17 -9.05
N PRO A 188 -16.12 -2.51 -10.09
CA PRO A 188 -16.61 -3.17 -11.31
C PRO A 188 -15.57 -4.00 -12.04
#